data_AF-A0A972UFL4-F1
#
_entry.id   AF-A0A972UFL4-F1
#
_cell.length_a   1.000
_cell.length_b   1.000
_cell.length_c   1.000
_cell.angle_alpha   90.00
_cell.angle_beta   90.00
_cell.angle_gamma   90.00
#
_symmetry.space_group_name_H-M   'P 1'
#
loop_
_entity.id
_entity.type
_entity.pdbx_description
1 polymer ?
#
loop_
_entity_poly.entity_id
_entity_poly.type
_entity_poly.pdbx_seq_one_letter_code
_entity_poly.pdbx_strand_id
1 'polypeptide(L)'
;MSILTDDASRLHRLFGEAFFRFKGGQVALSEIGEINQKLKPGQRLLGLDIGSKTIGLALSDTLLTIATPAETITREKFTKDVERLGEIIAAEDVGGLVLGLPVQMDGTEGPKCQSVRQFAENLLEKMDIPIAFWDERLSTAAIERLLVREVDMTRKRRAQVVDKMAAAYILQGALDAIAIGNLGP
;
A
#
# COMPACT_ATOMS: atom_id res chain seq x y z
N MET A 1 5.35 -30.44 17.91
CA MET A 1 6.61 -29.79 17.48
C MET A 1 6.61 -29.76 15.96
N SER A 2 6.40 -28.67 15.23
CA SER A 2 5.83 -27.34 15.47
C SER A 2 5.28 -26.90 14.10
N ILE A 3 4.00 -26.53 14.00
CA ILE A 3 3.35 -26.10 12.74
C ILE A 3 3.94 -24.76 12.21
N LEU A 4 4.87 -24.16 12.94
CA LEU A 4 5.51 -22.86 12.64
C LEU A 4 6.65 -22.93 11.62
N THR A 5 7.12 -24.12 11.22
CA THR A 5 8.28 -24.28 10.30
C THR A 5 7.92 -24.37 8.81
N ASP A 6 6.64 -24.49 8.45
CA ASP A 6 6.23 -24.79 7.07
C ASP A 6 6.00 -23.52 6.22
N ASP A 7 5.37 -22.48 6.78
CA ASP A 7 5.07 -21.22 6.05
C ASP A 7 6.35 -20.46 5.62
N ALA A 8 7.33 -20.34 6.52
CA ALA A 8 8.61 -19.69 6.22
C ALA A 8 9.39 -20.40 5.10
N SER A 9 9.29 -21.74 5.04
CA SER A 9 9.96 -22.59 4.05
C SER A 9 9.31 -22.54 2.66
N ARG A 10 8.01 -22.16 2.58
CA ARG A 10 7.26 -21.99 1.34
C ARG A 10 7.52 -20.61 0.73
N LEU A 11 7.42 -19.57 1.55
CA LEU A 11 7.80 -18.20 1.22
C LEU A 11 9.24 -18.13 0.68
N HIS A 12 10.18 -18.74 1.38
CA HIS A 12 11.59 -18.80 0.96
C HIS A 12 11.81 -19.49 -0.39
N ARG A 13 10.99 -20.50 -0.73
CA ARG A 13 11.03 -21.20 -2.03
C ARG A 13 10.46 -20.38 -3.18
N LEU A 14 9.47 -19.52 -2.91
CA LEU A 14 8.82 -18.69 -3.93
C LEU A 14 9.61 -17.42 -4.25
N PHE A 15 10.23 -16.81 -3.25
CA PHE A 15 10.91 -15.50 -3.39
C PHE A 15 12.44 -15.57 -3.33
N GLY A 16 13.02 -16.75 -3.04
CA GLY A 16 14.45 -16.97 -2.93
C GLY A 16 15.07 -16.43 -1.63
N GLU A 17 16.34 -16.80 -1.37
CA GLU A 17 17.05 -16.39 -0.16
C GLU A 17 17.20 -14.86 -0.06
N ALA A 18 17.28 -14.15 -1.19
CA ALA A 18 17.54 -12.71 -1.23
C ALA A 18 16.36 -11.85 -0.72
N PHE A 19 15.11 -12.32 -0.88
CA PHE A 19 13.91 -11.59 -0.41
C PHE A 19 13.76 -11.65 1.13
N PHE A 20 14.33 -12.68 1.77
CA PHE A 20 14.27 -12.87 3.23
C PHE A 20 15.60 -12.63 3.96
N ARG A 21 16.71 -12.48 3.23
CA ARG A 21 18.05 -12.34 3.82
C ARG A 21 18.47 -10.88 3.88
N PHE A 22 17.91 -10.16 4.85
CA PHE A 22 18.68 -9.16 5.61
C PHE A 22 18.21 -9.13 7.08
N LYS A 23 18.94 -9.85 7.94
CA LYS A 23 18.89 -9.63 9.40
C LYS A 23 19.96 -8.61 9.75
N GLY A 24 19.61 -7.33 9.83
CA GLY A 24 20.52 -6.34 10.45
C GLY A 24 20.67 -4.98 9.76
N GLY A 25 19.69 -4.53 8.97
CA GLY A 25 19.66 -3.17 8.43
C GLY A 25 18.31 -2.57 8.78
N GLN A 26 18.29 -1.39 9.42
CA GLN A 26 17.07 -0.65 9.69
C GLN A 26 16.40 -0.29 8.36
N VAL A 27 15.49 -1.11 7.85
CA VAL A 27 14.53 -0.63 6.84
C VAL A 27 13.38 0.01 7.58
N ALA A 28 13.33 1.33 7.41
CA ALA A 28 12.54 2.24 8.21
C ALA A 28 11.26 2.63 7.51
N LEU A 29 10.25 2.96 8.31
CA LEU A 29 9.21 3.89 7.91
C LEU A 29 9.88 5.09 7.22
N SER A 30 9.49 5.31 5.98
CA SER A 30 10.03 6.36 5.13
C SER A 30 9.07 7.54 5.14
N GLU A 31 9.62 8.75 5.08
CA GLU A 31 8.80 9.89 4.72
C GLU A 31 8.35 9.74 3.26
N ILE A 32 7.11 10.15 2.97
CA ILE A 32 6.56 9.92 1.64
C ILE A 32 7.38 10.61 0.55
N GLY A 33 7.92 11.80 0.82
CA GLY A 33 8.76 12.54 -0.13
C GLY A 33 10.12 11.91 -0.43
N GLU A 34 10.54 10.89 0.33
CA GLU A 34 11.85 10.25 0.18
C GLU A 34 11.77 8.79 -0.28
N ILE A 35 10.57 8.19 -0.31
CA ILE A 35 10.43 6.76 -0.62
C ILE A 35 11.00 6.40 -2.00
N ASN A 36 10.81 7.27 -2.99
CA ASN A 36 11.32 7.10 -4.35
C ASN A 36 12.85 6.96 -4.43
N GLN A 37 13.59 7.55 -3.48
CA GLN A 37 15.05 7.47 -3.42
C GLN A 37 15.55 6.07 -3.01
N LYS A 38 14.66 5.24 -2.43
CA LYS A 38 14.95 3.86 -2.01
C LYS A 38 14.65 2.82 -3.10
N LEU A 39 14.02 3.23 -4.19
CA LEU A 39 13.66 2.35 -5.31
C LEU A 39 14.82 2.20 -6.28
N LYS A 40 14.95 1.01 -6.88
CA LYS A 40 15.82 0.82 -8.05
C LYS A 40 15.14 1.43 -9.30
N PRO A 41 15.91 1.86 -10.31
CA PRO A 41 15.33 2.35 -11.56
C PRO A 41 14.37 1.33 -12.18
N GLY A 42 13.17 1.79 -12.54
CA GLY A 42 12.13 0.97 -13.16
C GLY A 42 11.21 0.22 -12.19
N GLN A 43 11.49 0.27 -10.88
CA GLN A 43 10.60 -0.34 -9.88
C GLN A 43 9.34 0.50 -9.65
N ARG A 44 8.26 -0.18 -9.25
CA ARG A 44 6.97 0.43 -8.97
C ARG A 44 6.75 0.63 -7.47
N LEU A 45 5.82 1.51 -7.13
CA LEU A 45 5.20 1.58 -5.82
C LEU A 45 3.88 0.81 -5.80
N LEU A 46 3.59 0.15 -4.69
CA LEU A 46 2.31 -0.50 -4.43
C LEU A 46 1.57 0.25 -3.32
N GLY A 47 0.40 0.77 -3.65
CA GLY A 47 -0.52 1.42 -2.72
C GLY A 47 -1.45 0.41 -2.05
N LEU A 48 -1.63 0.51 -0.74
CA LEU A 48 -2.48 -0.37 0.06
C LEU A 48 -3.56 0.43 0.80
N ASP A 49 -4.83 0.06 0.56
CA ASP A 49 -5.98 0.44 1.40
C ASP A 49 -6.32 -0.73 2.34
N ILE A 50 -6.00 -0.60 3.62
CA ILE A 50 -6.13 -1.70 4.59
C ILE A 50 -7.48 -1.61 5.31
N GLY A 51 -8.45 -2.35 4.79
CA GLY A 51 -9.74 -2.58 5.43
C GLY A 51 -9.70 -3.72 6.46
N SER A 52 -10.78 -3.85 7.24
CA SER A 52 -10.91 -4.95 8.21
C SER A 52 -11.09 -6.33 7.57
N LYS A 53 -11.56 -6.38 6.32
CA LYS A 53 -11.85 -7.62 5.58
C LYS A 53 -11.07 -7.76 4.27
N THR A 54 -10.51 -6.68 3.78
CA THR A 54 -9.88 -6.61 2.46
C THR A 54 -8.66 -5.71 2.49
N ILE A 55 -7.73 -5.93 1.57
CA ILE A 55 -6.65 -4.99 1.26
C ILE A 55 -6.82 -4.63 -0.22
N GLY A 56 -7.24 -3.39 -0.49
CA GLY A 56 -7.27 -2.86 -1.85
C GLY A 56 -5.84 -2.52 -2.29
N LEU A 57 -5.48 -2.87 -3.52
CA LEU A 57 -4.15 -2.61 -4.07
C LEU A 57 -4.21 -1.71 -5.30
N ALA A 58 -3.18 -0.89 -5.47
CA ALA A 58 -2.93 -0.13 -6.67
C ALA A 58 -1.43 -0.10 -6.99
N LEU A 59 -1.08 -0.04 -8.27
CA LEU A 59 0.31 0.02 -8.73
C LEU A 59 0.58 1.38 -9.36
N SER A 60 1.77 1.92 -9.12
CA SER A 60 2.28 3.01 -9.93
C SER A 60 2.76 2.48 -11.28
N ASP A 61 2.85 3.37 -12.27
CA ASP A 61 3.74 3.16 -13.40
C ASP A 61 5.22 3.27 -12.97
N THR A 62 6.14 2.91 -13.86
CA THR A 62 7.59 2.90 -13.56
C THR A 62 8.20 4.30 -13.51
N LEU A 63 7.47 5.32 -13.96
CA LEU A 63 7.84 6.73 -13.83
C LEU A 63 7.37 7.34 -12.51
N LEU A 64 6.60 6.61 -11.69
CA LEU A 64 6.01 7.09 -10.44
C LEU A 64 5.12 8.33 -10.63
N THR A 65 4.27 8.29 -11.66
CA THR A 65 3.37 9.41 -12.03
C THR A 65 1.89 9.05 -11.96
N ILE A 66 1.52 7.81 -12.30
CA ILE A 66 0.12 7.38 -12.40
C ILE A 66 -0.11 6.15 -11.55
N ALA A 67 -1.14 6.17 -10.71
CA ALA A 67 -1.64 5.02 -9.97
C ALA A 67 -2.81 4.35 -10.71
N THR A 68 -2.75 3.02 -10.86
CA THR A 68 -3.82 2.21 -11.45
C THR A 68 -4.32 1.17 -10.43
N PRO A 69 -5.64 0.98 -10.26
CA PRO A 69 -6.16 -0.10 -9.44
C PRO A 69 -5.63 -1.46 -9.88
N ALA A 70 -5.27 -2.29 -8.91
CA ALA A 70 -4.77 -3.64 -9.14
C ALA A 70 -5.77 -4.65 -8.54
N GLU A 71 -5.29 -5.55 -7.69
CA GLU A 71 -6.09 -6.58 -7.03
C GLU A 71 -6.72 -6.10 -5.71
N THR A 72 -7.74 -6.79 -5.23
CA THR A 72 -8.19 -6.70 -3.84
C THR A 72 -7.96 -8.04 -3.15
N ILE A 73 -7.10 -8.08 -2.14
CA ILE A 73 -6.87 -9.27 -1.32
C ILE A 73 -8.03 -9.38 -0.33
N THR A 74 -8.68 -10.54 -0.27
CA THR A 74 -9.61 -10.86 0.82
C THR A 74 -8.79 -11.35 2.00
N ARG A 75 -8.89 -10.66 3.15
CA ARG A 75 -8.07 -10.95 4.32
C ARG A 75 -8.50 -12.25 4.99
N GLU A 76 -7.54 -13.10 5.30
CA GLU A 76 -7.76 -14.32 6.06
C GLU A 76 -6.87 -14.30 7.32
N LYS A 77 -5.71 -14.96 7.23
CA LYS A 77 -4.67 -14.95 8.26
C LYS A 77 -3.54 -14.07 7.75
N PHE A 78 -2.93 -13.32 8.65
CA PHE A 78 -1.82 -12.41 8.30
C PHE A 78 -0.75 -13.09 7.44
N THR A 79 -0.35 -14.34 7.75
CA THR A 79 0.64 -15.06 6.93
C THR A 79 0.21 -15.24 5.47
N LYS A 80 -1.06 -15.55 5.22
CA LYS A 80 -1.59 -15.70 3.85
C LYS A 80 -1.71 -14.35 3.14
N ASP A 81 -2.12 -13.32 3.87
CA ASP A 81 -2.19 -11.96 3.33
C ASP A 81 -0.78 -11.50 2.87
N VAL A 82 0.24 -11.78 3.69
CA VAL A 82 1.66 -11.52 3.40
C VAL A 82 2.18 -12.38 2.25
N GLU A 83 1.84 -13.67 2.19
CA GLU A 83 2.18 -14.53 1.05
C GLU A 83 1.66 -13.94 -0.27
N ARG A 84 0.38 -13.57 -0.33
CA ARG A 84 -0.21 -13.00 -1.55
C ARG A 84 0.41 -11.66 -1.90
N LEU A 85 0.68 -10.82 -0.90
CA LEU A 85 1.34 -9.54 -1.12
C LEU A 85 2.75 -9.73 -1.69
N GLY A 86 3.50 -10.71 -1.18
CA GLY A 86 4.83 -11.07 -1.69
C GLY A 86 4.79 -11.51 -3.15
N GLU A 87 3.80 -12.32 -3.53
CA GLU A 87 3.61 -12.77 -4.93
C GLU A 87 3.45 -11.58 -5.87
N ILE A 88 2.66 -10.59 -5.47
CA ILE A 88 2.42 -9.37 -6.26
C ILE A 88 3.67 -8.49 -6.30
N ILE A 89 4.34 -8.31 -5.16
CA ILE A 89 5.58 -7.52 -5.08
C ILE A 89 6.64 -8.07 -6.05
N ALA A 90 6.82 -9.40 -6.07
CA ALA A 90 7.79 -10.04 -6.94
C ALA A 90 7.37 -10.01 -8.41
N ALA A 91 6.08 -10.25 -8.72
CA ALA A 91 5.59 -10.28 -10.09
C ALA A 91 5.63 -8.90 -10.77
N GLU A 92 5.42 -7.83 -10.02
CA GLU A 92 5.29 -6.46 -10.54
C GLU A 92 6.54 -5.60 -10.32
N ASP A 93 7.63 -6.19 -9.82
CA ASP A 93 8.89 -5.52 -9.45
C ASP A 93 8.66 -4.27 -8.57
N VAL A 94 7.94 -4.49 -7.47
CA VAL A 94 7.62 -3.43 -6.50
C VAL A 94 8.83 -3.19 -5.60
N GLY A 95 9.26 -1.92 -5.53
CA GLY A 95 10.39 -1.49 -4.70
C GLY A 95 10.00 -0.77 -3.41
N GLY A 96 8.72 -0.45 -3.22
CA GLY A 96 8.24 0.21 -2.01
C GLY A 96 6.72 0.17 -1.86
N LEU A 97 6.24 0.31 -0.62
CA LEU A 97 4.82 0.30 -0.27
C LEU A 97 4.36 1.65 0.24
N VAL A 98 3.17 2.08 -0.18
CA VAL A 98 2.48 3.24 0.35
C VAL A 98 1.20 2.78 1.02
N LEU A 99 1.13 2.92 2.35
CA LEU A 99 -0.05 2.54 3.13
C LEU A 99 -0.86 3.79 3.44
N GLY A 100 -2.14 3.75 3.08
CA GLY A 100 -3.03 4.83 3.45
C GLY A 100 -3.32 4.85 4.96
N LEU A 101 -3.26 6.03 5.56
CA LEU A 101 -3.61 6.31 6.94
C LEU A 101 -4.93 7.08 7.00
N PRO A 102 -5.98 6.51 7.63
CA PRO A 102 -7.29 7.15 7.74
C PRO A 102 -7.31 8.18 8.88
N VAL A 103 -6.50 9.23 8.76
CA VAL A 103 -6.40 10.33 9.72
C VAL A 103 -7.69 11.15 9.71
N GLN A 104 -8.13 11.64 10.86
CA GLN A 104 -9.30 12.51 10.95
C GLN A 104 -9.03 13.88 10.30
N MET A 105 -10.09 14.63 9.99
CA MET A 105 -9.97 15.94 9.33
C MET A 105 -9.22 16.98 10.17
N ASP A 106 -9.22 16.82 11.50
CA ASP A 106 -8.46 17.65 12.45
C ASP A 106 -7.00 17.17 12.65
N GLY A 107 -6.57 16.14 11.92
CA GLY A 107 -5.24 15.54 12.01
C GLY A 107 -5.09 14.49 13.11
N THR A 108 -6.13 14.18 13.88
CA THR A 108 -6.03 13.21 14.97
C THR A 108 -6.09 11.75 14.46
N GLU A 109 -5.29 10.88 15.07
CA GLU A 109 -5.27 9.45 14.75
C GLU A 109 -6.28 8.67 15.59
N GLY A 110 -7.09 7.84 14.92
CA GLY A 110 -8.02 6.93 15.58
C GLY A 110 -7.51 5.48 15.65
N PRO A 111 -8.34 4.55 16.18
CA PRO A 111 -7.98 3.13 16.26
C PRO A 111 -7.62 2.49 14.91
N LYS A 112 -8.16 2.99 13.80
CA LYS A 112 -7.82 2.51 12.46
C LYS A 112 -6.38 2.83 12.06
N CYS A 113 -5.87 4.02 12.38
CA CYS A 113 -4.47 4.39 12.14
C CYS A 113 -3.53 3.42 12.87
N GLN A 114 -3.84 3.10 14.13
CA GLN A 114 -3.07 2.14 14.92
C GLN A 114 -3.08 0.73 14.28
N SER A 115 -4.23 0.28 13.78
CA SER A 115 -4.31 -1.00 13.05
C SER A 115 -3.47 -1.03 11.78
N VAL A 116 -3.38 0.08 11.05
CA VAL A 116 -2.54 0.19 9.84
C VAL A 116 -1.07 0.19 10.22
N ARG A 117 -0.68 0.94 11.26
CA ARG A 117 0.71 0.98 11.77
C ARG A 117 1.17 -0.40 12.23
N GLN A 118 0.35 -1.11 13.01
CA GLN A 118 0.66 -2.46 13.45
C GLN A 118 0.79 -3.43 12.28
N PHE A 119 -0.05 -3.30 11.24
CA PHE A 119 0.08 -4.10 10.03
C PHE A 119 1.43 -3.86 9.35
N ALA A 120 1.86 -2.60 9.22
CA ALA A 120 3.15 -2.24 8.64
C ALA A 120 4.33 -2.80 9.46
N GLU A 121 4.29 -2.69 10.79
CA GLU A 121 5.30 -3.25 11.67
C GLU A 121 5.42 -4.77 11.50
N ASN A 122 4.29 -5.48 11.54
CA ASN A 122 4.27 -6.93 11.33
C ASN A 122 4.76 -7.32 9.93
N LEU A 123 4.56 -6.46 8.92
CA LEU A 123 5.03 -6.70 7.56
C LEU A 123 6.55 -6.57 7.48
N LEU A 124 7.13 -5.57 8.15
CA LEU A 124 8.58 -5.37 8.24
C LEU A 124 9.29 -6.50 9.01
N GLU A 125 8.59 -7.24 9.87
CA GLU A 125 9.14 -8.47 10.47
C GLU A 125 9.26 -9.63 9.46
N LYS A 126 8.57 -9.56 8.31
CA LYS A 126 8.47 -10.64 7.31
C LYS A 126 9.10 -10.29 5.97
N MET A 127 9.17 -9.01 5.64
CA MET A 127 9.61 -8.51 4.33
C MET A 127 10.57 -7.35 4.49
N ASP A 128 11.59 -7.35 3.65
CA ASP A 128 12.56 -6.26 3.57
C ASP A 128 12.16 -5.29 2.46
N ILE A 129 11.21 -4.39 2.75
CA ILE A 129 10.68 -3.42 1.78
C ILE A 129 10.40 -2.07 2.44
N PRO A 130 10.80 -0.93 1.83
CA PRO A 130 10.45 0.40 2.32
C PRO A 130 8.93 0.59 2.38
N ILE A 131 8.46 1.15 3.50
CA ILE A 131 7.06 1.52 3.70
C ILE A 131 6.97 3.01 4.00
N ALA A 132 6.09 3.73 3.32
CA ALA A 132 5.67 5.08 3.68
C ALA A 132 4.18 5.09 4.00
N PHE A 133 3.77 6.02 4.86
CA PHE A 133 2.37 6.28 5.12
C PHE A 133 1.89 7.50 4.34
N TRP A 134 0.68 7.41 3.80
CA TRP A 134 0.03 8.52 3.12
C TRP A 134 -1.23 8.95 3.87
N ASP A 135 -1.33 10.24 4.17
CA ASP A 135 -2.48 10.82 4.85
C ASP A 135 -3.67 10.92 3.87
N GLU A 136 -4.70 10.11 4.11
CA GLU A 136 -5.85 9.95 3.20
C GLU A 136 -6.89 11.08 3.28
N ARG A 137 -6.59 12.25 3.86
CA ARG A 137 -7.56 13.35 4.06
C ARG A 137 -8.27 13.86 2.79
N LEU A 138 -7.99 13.31 1.61
CA LEU A 138 -8.88 13.38 0.45
C LEU A 138 -10.21 12.69 0.76
N SER A 139 -11.19 13.46 1.28
CA SER A 139 -12.45 12.87 1.77
C SER A 139 -13.15 12.02 0.69
N THR A 140 -13.66 10.85 1.08
CA THR A 140 -14.59 10.02 0.28
C THR A 140 -15.70 10.89 -0.34
N ALA A 141 -16.16 11.93 0.38
CA ALA A 141 -17.14 12.90 -0.09
C ALA A 141 -16.66 13.75 -1.28
N ALA A 142 -15.38 14.12 -1.35
CA ALA A 142 -14.80 14.84 -2.49
C ALA A 142 -14.75 13.95 -3.73
N ILE A 143 -14.40 12.67 -3.57
CA ILE A 143 -14.39 11.67 -4.65
C ILE A 143 -15.82 11.39 -5.12
N GLU A 144 -16.76 11.17 -4.20
CA GLU A 144 -18.17 10.97 -4.54
C GLU A 144 -18.74 12.17 -5.32
N ARG A 145 -18.35 13.41 -4.96
CA ARG A 145 -18.75 14.63 -5.68
C ARG A 145 -18.17 14.72 -7.08
N LEU A 146 -16.94 14.25 -7.32
CA LEU A 146 -16.36 14.17 -8.66
C LEU A 146 -17.15 13.16 -9.53
N LEU A 147 -17.40 11.97 -9.00
CA LEU A 147 -18.16 10.92 -9.69
C LEU A 147 -19.60 11.34 -10.02
N VAL A 148 -20.24 12.17 -9.18
CA VAL A 148 -21.57 12.74 -9.43
C VAL A 148 -21.59 13.65 -10.66
N ARG A 149 -20.52 14.38 -10.94
CA ARG A 149 -20.46 15.36 -12.04
C ARG A 149 -20.15 14.72 -13.38
N GLU A 150 -19.34 13.65 -13.38
CA GLU A 150 -18.87 13.02 -14.61
C GLU A 150 -19.68 11.80 -15.03
N VAL A 151 -20.42 11.17 -14.11
CA VAL A 151 -21.14 9.92 -14.39
C VAL A 151 -22.51 9.91 -13.70
N ASP A 152 -23.58 9.77 -14.47
CA ASP A 152 -24.97 9.73 -13.99
C ASP A 152 -25.29 8.38 -13.29
N MET A 153 -24.65 8.15 -12.14
CA MET A 153 -24.65 6.87 -11.42
C MET A 153 -25.49 6.91 -10.14
N THR A 154 -26.14 5.80 -9.81
CA THR A 154 -26.83 5.63 -8.51
C THR A 154 -25.85 5.63 -7.33
N ARG A 155 -26.30 6.07 -6.14
CA ARG A 155 -25.48 6.10 -4.90
C ARG A 155 -24.77 4.77 -4.62
N LYS A 156 -25.48 3.65 -4.78
CA LYS A 156 -24.94 2.30 -4.57
C LYS A 156 -23.81 1.97 -5.54
N ARG A 157 -23.97 2.30 -6.83
CA ARG A 157 -22.94 2.05 -7.84
C ARG A 157 -21.72 2.95 -7.64
N ARG A 158 -21.92 4.18 -7.16
CA ARG A 158 -20.82 5.10 -6.81
C ARG A 158 -19.99 4.56 -5.65
N ALA A 159 -20.62 4.14 -4.55
CA ALA A 159 -19.91 3.54 -3.42
C ALA A 159 -19.04 2.34 -3.87
N GLN A 160 -19.57 1.48 -4.74
CA GLN A 160 -18.81 0.36 -5.29
C GLN A 160 -17.61 0.78 -6.15
N VAL A 161 -17.69 1.91 -6.87
CA VAL A 161 -16.56 2.44 -7.61
C VAL A 161 -15.54 3.06 -6.66
N VAL A 162 -15.99 3.83 -5.68
CA VAL A 162 -15.10 4.44 -4.68
C VAL A 162 -14.31 3.37 -3.93
N ASP A 163 -14.97 2.32 -3.45
CA ASP A 163 -14.32 1.20 -2.77
C ASP A 163 -13.25 0.53 -3.66
N LYS A 164 -13.54 0.35 -4.97
CA LYS A 164 -12.59 -0.26 -5.91
C LYS A 164 -11.41 0.64 -6.28
N MET A 165 -11.58 1.95 -6.14
CA MET A 165 -10.58 2.94 -6.52
C MET A 165 -9.79 3.48 -5.33
N ALA A 166 -10.19 3.15 -4.09
CA ALA A 166 -9.62 3.70 -2.86
C ALA A 166 -8.08 3.61 -2.84
N ALA A 167 -7.52 2.42 -3.07
CA ALA A 167 -6.06 2.22 -3.12
C ALA A 167 -5.37 3.05 -4.22
N ALA A 168 -6.02 3.24 -5.37
CA ALA A 168 -5.45 4.04 -6.45
C ALA A 168 -5.46 5.53 -6.10
N TYR A 169 -6.47 6.03 -5.40
CA TYR A 169 -6.49 7.42 -4.93
C TYR A 169 -5.45 7.69 -3.86
N ILE A 170 -5.29 6.75 -2.92
CA ILE A 170 -4.23 6.80 -1.90
C ILE A 170 -2.88 6.91 -2.58
N LEU A 171 -2.60 6.00 -3.52
CA LEU A 171 -1.32 5.99 -4.21
C LEU A 171 -1.15 7.23 -5.09
N GLN A 172 -2.17 7.67 -5.82
CA GLN A 172 -2.07 8.86 -6.66
C GLN A 172 -1.73 10.11 -5.84
N GLY A 173 -2.42 10.34 -4.72
CA GLY A 173 -2.12 11.48 -3.85
C GLY A 173 -0.67 11.45 -3.34
N ALA A 174 -0.18 10.26 -3.02
CA ALA A 174 1.19 10.06 -2.61
C ALA A 174 2.20 10.34 -3.74
N LEU A 175 1.93 9.88 -4.97
CA LEU A 175 2.75 10.17 -6.15
C LEU A 175 2.77 11.67 -6.45
N ASP A 176 1.63 12.35 -6.37
CA ASP A 176 1.54 13.79 -6.57
C ASP A 176 2.39 14.56 -5.54
N ALA A 177 2.37 14.13 -4.28
CA ALA A 177 3.20 14.73 -3.23
C ALA A 177 4.70 14.46 -3.41
N ILE A 178 5.07 13.25 -3.85
CA ILE A 178 6.46 12.92 -4.23
C ILE A 178 6.91 13.84 -5.37
N ALA A 179 6.07 14.02 -6.39
CA ALA A 179 6.37 14.89 -7.51
C ALA A 179 6.58 16.35 -7.07
N ILE A 180 5.76 16.87 -6.16
CA ILE A 180 5.91 18.21 -5.59
C ILE A 180 7.21 18.32 -4.77
N GLY A 181 7.50 17.33 -3.91
CA GLY A 181 8.73 17.30 -3.10
C GLY A 181 10.00 17.31 -3.96
N ASN A 182 9.96 16.65 -5.13
CA ASN A 182 11.08 16.63 -6.08
C ASN A 182 11.29 17.97 -6.81
N LEU A 183 10.31 18.88 -6.80
CA LEU A 183 10.43 20.19 -7.43
C LEU A 183 11.20 21.21 -6.58
N GLY A 184 11.46 20.91 -5.30
CA GLY A 184 12.12 21.82 -4.35
C GLY A 184 11.27 23.08 -4.03
N PRO A 185 11.65 23.86 -3.00
CA PRO A 185 11.07 25.18 -2.74
C PRO A 185 11.46 26.23 -3.79
#